data_AF-C4P6P0-F1
#
_entry.id   AF-C4P6P0-F1
#
_cell.length_a   1.000
_cell.length_b   1.000
_cell.length_c   1.000
_cell.angle_alpha   90.00
_cell.angle_beta   90.00
_cell.angle_gamma   90.00
#
_symmetry.space_group_name_H-M   'P 1'
#
loop_
_entity.id
_entity.type
_entity.pdbx_description
1 polymer ?
#
loop_
_entity_poly.entity_id
_entity_poly.type
_entity_poly.pdbx_seq_one_letter_code
_entity_poly.pdbx_strand_id
1 'polypeptide(L)' 'LPLMTMASQYHLHNGNASWKKLYLSMMVFLQISLIMTFMATELLLFYILFETTLIPTLIIITRWGNQ' A
#
# COMPACT_ATOMS: atom_id res chain seq x y z
N LEU A 1 0.30 6.06 10.62
CA LEU A 1 0.84 6.91 9.51
C LEU A 1 2.26 7.42 9.79
N PRO A 2 2.58 8.15 10.88
CA PRO A 2 3.92 8.74 11.06
C PRO A 2 5.05 7.71 11.20
N LEU A 3 4.79 6.55 11.83
CA LEU A 3 5.80 5.49 11.98
C LEU A 3 6.17 4.83 10.64
N MET A 4 5.19 4.55 9.77
CA MET A 4 5.43 3.94 8.45
C MET A 4 6.14 4.91 7.50
N THR A 5 5.85 6.21 7.61
CA THR A 5 6.60 7.24 6.87
C THR A 5 8.04 7.36 7.39
N MET A 6 8.28 7.27 8.70
CA MET A 6 9.65 7.28 9.25
C MET A 6 10.48 6.05 8.84
N ALA A 7 9.88 4.86 8.82
CA ALA A 7 10.57 3.63 8.41
C ALA A 7 10.91 3.62 6.91
N SER A 8 9.99 4.08 6.05
CA SER A 8 10.21 4.14 4.60
C SER A 8 11.13 5.28 4.15
N GLN A 9 11.32 6.33 4.98
CA GLN A 9 12.21 7.45 4.68
C GLN A 9 13.68 7.03 4.55
N TYR A 10 14.15 6.12 5.41
CA TYR A 10 15.53 5.63 5.38
C TYR A 10 15.79 4.79 4.11
N HIS A 11 14.84 3.91 3.78
CA HIS A 11 14.92 3.01 2.63
C HIS A 11 14.83 3.74 1.28
N LEU A 12 14.01 4.79 1.23
CA LEU A 12 13.79 5.56 0.01
C LEU A 12 14.78 6.73 -0.14
N HIS A 13 15.76 6.91 0.75
CA HIS A 13 16.61 8.12 0.81
C HIS A 13 17.19 8.51 -0.57
N ASN A 14 17.61 7.55 -1.38
CA ASN A 14 18.22 7.75 -2.71
C ASN A 14 17.27 7.76 -3.92
N GLY A 15 15.96 7.56 -3.76
CA GLY A 15 15.00 7.53 -4.87
C GLY A 15 14.46 8.91 -5.26
N ASN A 16 14.22 9.17 -6.56
CA ASN A 16 13.64 10.45 -7.01
C ASN A 16 12.32 10.74 -6.27
N ALA A 17 12.04 12.01 -6.03
CA ALA A 17 10.84 12.47 -5.31
C ALA A 17 9.52 11.91 -5.89
N SER A 18 9.47 11.62 -7.19
CA SER A 18 8.33 10.97 -7.84
C SER A 18 8.09 9.53 -7.37
N TRP A 19 9.15 8.73 -7.18
CA TRP A 19 9.05 7.34 -6.69
C TRP A 19 8.62 7.29 -5.22
N LYS A 20 9.10 8.23 -4.40
CA LYS A 20 8.63 8.40 -3.02
C LYS A 20 7.13 8.69 -2.96
N LYS A 21 6.65 9.61 -3.80
CA LYS A 21 5.23 9.94 -3.90
C LYS A 21 4.39 8.73 -4.35
N LEU A 22 4.89 7.96 -5.32
CA LEU A 22 4.18 6.77 -5.82
C LEU A 22 4.08 5.67 -4.77
N TYR A 23 5.16 5.43 -4.02
CA TYR A 23 5.16 4.49 -2.89
C TYR A 23 4.17 4.92 -1.80
N LEU A 24 4.18 6.19 -1.42
CA LEU A 24 3.23 6.74 -0.43
C LEU A 24 1.78 6.65 -0.92
N SER A 25 1.50 6.94 -2.20
CA SER A 25 0.15 6.78 -2.74
C SER A 25 -0.30 5.33 -2.73
N MET A 26 0.61 4.38 -3.01
CA MET A 26 0.30 2.95 -2.98
C MET A 26 0.01 2.46 -1.56
N MET A 27 0.77 2.94 -0.57
CA MET A 27 0.53 2.67 0.86
C MET A 27 -0.81 3.24 1.34
N VAL A 28 -1.16 4.46 0.93
CA VAL A 28 -2.48 5.06 1.27
C VAL A 28 -3.61 4.28 0.59
N PHE A 29 -3.44 3.88 -0.67
CA PHE A 29 -4.43 3.09 -1.38
C PHE A 29 -4.67 1.73 -0.70
N LEU A 30 -3.59 1.05 -0.29
CA LEU A 30 -3.66 -0.19 0.49
C LEU A 30 -4.38 0.02 1.83
N GLN A 31 -4.11 1.13 2.53
CA GLN A 31 -4.79 1.43 3.79
C GLN A 31 -6.30 1.64 3.59
N ILE A 32 -6.71 2.35 2.53
CA ILE A 32 -8.12 2.58 2.22
C ILE A 32 -8.82 1.27 1.86
N SER A 33 -8.20 0.43 1.03
CA SER A 33 -8.80 -0.86 0.66
C SER A 33 -8.96 -1.77 1.87
N LEU A 34 -7.98 -1.82 2.77
CA LEU A 34 -8.10 -2.58 4.03
C LEU A 34 -9.23 -2.06 4.92
N ILE A 35 -9.36 -0.75 5.10
CA ILE A 35 -10.47 -0.19 5.89
C ILE A 35 -11.81 -0.60 5.28
N MET A 36 -11.93 -0.52 3.95
CA MET A 36 -13.14 -0.96 3.23
C MET A 36 -13.38 -2.47 3.38
N THR A 37 -12.35 -3.32 3.36
CA THR A 37 -12.51 -4.78 3.60
C THR A 37 -13.11 -5.07 4.96
N PHE A 38 -12.64 -4.39 6.01
CA PHE A 38 -13.15 -4.60 7.36
C PHE A 38 -14.53 -3.95 7.60
N MET A 39 -14.96 -3.05 6.72
CA MET A 39 -16.30 -2.45 6.74
C MET A 39 -17.31 -3.20 5.86
N ALA A 40 -16.90 -4.19 5.08
CA ALA A 40 -17.79 -4.91 4.17
C ALA A 40 -18.83 -5.73 4.95
N THR A 41 -20.11 -5.58 4.59
CA THR A 41 -21.23 -6.29 5.25
C THR A 41 -21.51 -7.64 4.63
N GLU A 42 -21.21 -7.82 3.34
CA GLU A 42 -21.47 -9.03 2.57
C GLU A 42 -20.17 -9.80 2.27
N LEU A 43 -20.21 -11.13 2.32
CA LEU A 43 -19.04 -11.98 2.06
C LEU A 43 -18.47 -11.82 0.64
N LEU A 44 -19.33 -11.58 -0.35
CA LEU A 44 -18.89 -11.35 -1.73
C LEU A 44 -18.17 -10.00 -1.88
N LEU A 45 -18.67 -8.95 -1.23
CA LEU A 45 -18.03 -7.64 -1.22
C LEU A 45 -16.70 -7.68 -0.46
N PHE A 46 -16.66 -8.40 0.67
CA PHE A 46 -15.43 -8.69 1.40
C PHE A 46 -14.42 -9.36 0.48
N TYR A 47 -14.80 -10.42 -0.25
CA TYR A 47 -13.90 -11.15 -1.14
C TYR A 47 -13.32 -10.26 -2.26
N ILE A 48 -14.16 -9.46 -2.93
CA ILE A 48 -13.70 -8.54 -3.98
C ILE A 48 -12.71 -7.53 -3.40
N LEU A 49 -13.06 -6.89 -2.28
CA LEU A 49 -12.18 -5.90 -1.65
C LEU A 49 -10.88 -6.55 -1.15
N PHE A 50 -10.95 -7.78 -0.63
CA PHE A 50 -9.80 -8.54 -0.19
C PHE A 50 -8.83 -8.81 -1.34
N GLU A 51 -9.33 -9.31 -2.47
CA GLU A 51 -8.52 -9.51 -3.69
C GLU A 51 -7.95 -8.19 -4.25
N THR A 52 -8.70 -7.08 -4.15
CA THR A 52 -8.19 -5.77 -4.61
C THR A 52 -6.98 -5.29 -3.82
N THR A 53 -6.76 -5.78 -2.58
CA THR A 53 -5.56 -5.46 -1.80
C THR A 53 -4.29 -6.14 -2.34
N LEU A 54 -4.42 -7.19 -3.16
CA LEU A 54 -3.29 -7.88 -3.78
C LEU A 54 -2.56 -7.01 -4.83
N ILE A 55 -3.28 -6.12 -5.51
CA ILE A 55 -2.70 -5.23 -6.54
C ILE A 55 -1.67 -4.27 -5.94
N PRO A 56 -2.00 -3.43 -4.92
CA PRO A 56 -1.03 -2.54 -4.32
C PRO A 56 0.08 -3.27 -3.59
N THR A 57 -0.19 -4.42 -2.94
CA THR A 57 0.86 -5.20 -2.27
C THR A 57 1.87 -5.76 -3.26
N LEU A 58 1.41 -6.35 -4.37
CA LEU A 58 2.28 -6.90 -5.41
C LEU A 58 3.13 -5.81 -6.06
N ILE A 59 2.56 -4.65 -6.34
CA ILE A 59 3.31 -3.50 -6.89
C ILE A 59 4.38 -3.03 -5.91
N ILE A 60 4.09 -2.98 -4.60
CA ILE A 60 5.06 -2.59 -3.58
C ILE A 60 6.22 -3.60 -3.52
N ILE A 61 5.93 -4.90 -3.45
CA ILE A 61 6.94 -5.96 -3.31
C ILE A 61 7.83 -6.04 -4.56
N THR A 62 7.24 -6.04 -5.76
CA THR A 62 8.01 -6.18 -7.01
C THR A 62 8.91 -4.99 -7.32
N ARG A 63 8.50 -3.77 -6.95
CA ARG A 63 9.20 -2.54 -7.32
C ARG A 63 10.11 -1.98 -6.22
N TRP A 64 9.82 -2.28 -4.94
CA TRP A 64 10.59 -1.79 -3.79
C TRP A 64 11.02 -2.88 -2.80
N GLY A 65 10.69 -4.16 -3.03
CA GLY A 65 11.06 -5.25 -2.12
C GLY A 65 12.53 -5.68 -2.15
N ASN A 66 13.32 -5.16 -3.10
CA ASN A 66 14.76 -5.48 -3.27
C ASN A 66 15.67 -4.24 -3.16
N GLN A 67 15.18 -3.17 -2.52
CA GLN A 67 16.06 -2.11 -2.01
C GLN A 67 16.56 -2.50 -0.62
#